data_AF-A0AAU8H8P7-F1
#
_entry.id   AF-A0AAU8H8P7-F1
#
_cell.length_a   1.000
_cell.length_b   1.000
_cell.length_c   1.000
_cell.angle_alpha   90.00
_cell.angle_beta   90.00
_cell.angle_gamma   90.00
#
_symmetry.space_group_name_H-M   'P 1'
#
loop_
_entity.id
_entity.type
_entity.pdbx_description
1 polymer ?
#
loop_
_entity_poly.entity_id
_entity_poly.type
_entity_poly.pdbx_seq_one_letter_code
_entity_poly.pdbx_strand_id
1 'polypeptide(L)'
;MDGLNIYLGLGVVLLLAAALGEVEALGFRIPPLRDRRVRVALGVVGVVAVVAAFVAPLPGTAAANRKEARATYQRQVLATCVAVSSTRRLGDGAVRLDDRGRIQRDPMVALFERQLAQEDAAVAQLWARETPADLRGQRDAARAAWTESEAVMRRLLERIRALPSAFTQEQLDAVTGPATAQGAAGWSRFRGAMAELAGENCDLPA
;
A
#
# COMPACT_ATOMS: atom_id res chain seq x y z
N MET A 1 -31.44 16.84 3.47
CA MET A 1 -31.70 16.61 4.90
C MET A 1 -31.16 15.23 5.22
N ASP A 2 -30.00 15.20 5.87
CA ASP A 2 -29.23 13.98 6.07
C ASP A 2 -29.91 13.08 7.09
N GLY A 3 -30.04 11.79 6.80
CA GLY A 3 -30.69 10.81 7.68
C GLY A 3 -30.14 10.81 9.11
N LEU A 4 -28.88 11.25 9.31
CA LEU A 4 -28.26 11.41 10.63
C LEU A 4 -29.01 12.43 11.52
N ASN A 5 -29.43 13.57 10.95
CA ASN A 5 -30.20 14.57 11.71
C ASN A 5 -31.58 14.04 12.12
N ILE A 6 -32.13 13.11 11.33
CA ILE A 6 -33.40 12.45 11.64
C ILE A 6 -33.21 11.46 12.80
N TYR A 7 -32.18 10.61 12.79
CA TYR A 7 -31.95 9.63 13.87
C TYR A 7 -31.48 10.27 15.18
N LEU A 8 -30.61 11.29 15.12
CA LEU A 8 -30.16 12.01 16.32
C LEU A 8 -31.31 12.83 16.91
N GLY A 9 -32.08 13.54 16.06
CA GLY A 9 -33.27 14.28 16.48
C GLY A 9 -34.33 13.36 17.08
N LEU A 10 -34.63 12.23 16.41
CA LEU A 10 -35.58 11.23 16.90
C LEU A 10 -35.10 10.61 18.23
N GLY A 11 -33.82 10.22 18.34
CA GLY A 11 -33.25 9.64 19.55
C GLY A 11 -33.31 10.57 20.76
N VAL A 12 -32.99 11.84 20.57
CA VAL A 12 -33.08 12.87 21.62
C VAL A 12 -34.54 13.13 22.01
N VAL A 13 -35.46 13.19 21.04
CA VAL A 13 -36.89 13.38 21.31
C VAL A 13 -37.49 12.19 22.09
N LEU A 14 -37.11 10.96 21.76
CA LEU A 14 -37.57 9.76 22.47
C LEU A 14 -37.04 9.69 23.90
N LEU A 15 -35.77 10.08 24.13
CA LEU A 15 -35.18 10.19 25.46
C LEU A 15 -35.86 11.27 26.31
N LEU A 16 -36.12 12.45 25.72
CA LEU A 16 -36.84 13.53 26.40
C LEU A 16 -38.28 13.11 26.72
N ALA A 17 -38.98 12.43 25.80
CA ALA A 17 -40.34 11.95 26.02
C ALA A 17 -40.43 10.89 27.13
N ALA A 18 -39.41 10.05 27.25
CA ALA A 18 -39.31 9.07 28.32
C ALA A 18 -39.03 9.69 29.70
N ALA A 19 -38.21 10.76 29.75
CA ALA A 19 -37.77 11.40 30.99
C ALA A 19 -38.74 12.47 31.53
N LEU A 20 -39.32 13.28 30.65
CA LEU A 20 -40.06 14.50 31.02
C LEU A 20 -41.58 14.34 30.94
N GLY A 21 -42.09 13.28 30.29
CA GLY A 21 -43.53 12.98 30.21
C GLY A 21 -44.33 13.92 29.30
N GLU A 22 -43.86 15.14 29.05
CA GLU A 22 -44.33 16.07 28.02
C GLU A 22 -43.13 16.73 27.33
N VAL A 23 -43.09 16.67 26.00
CA VAL A 23 -42.07 17.37 25.20
C VAL A 23 -42.75 17.96 23.97
N GLU A 24 -42.69 19.29 23.83
CA GLU A 24 -42.96 19.95 22.56
C GLU A 24 -41.69 19.88 21.71
N ALA A 25 -41.64 18.91 20.80
CA ALA A 25 -40.59 18.82 19.80
C ALA A 25 -41.22 18.80 18.41
N LEU A 26 -40.72 19.64 17.50
CA LEU A 26 -41.08 19.66 16.08
C LEU A 26 -42.60 19.89 15.78
N GLY A 27 -43.33 20.57 16.67
CA GLY A 27 -44.72 20.98 16.42
C GLY A 27 -45.80 19.92 16.71
N PHE A 28 -45.43 18.76 17.29
CA PHE A 28 -46.38 17.72 17.69
C PHE A 28 -46.42 17.55 19.22
N ARG A 29 -47.62 17.60 19.81
CA ARG A 29 -47.84 17.25 21.22
C ARG A 29 -47.99 15.74 21.38
N ILE A 30 -47.05 15.12 22.07
CA ILE A 30 -47.16 13.72 22.47
C ILE A 30 -47.84 13.69 23.86
N PRO A 31 -49.02 13.06 24.00
CA PRO A 31 -49.74 13.03 25.28
C PRO A 31 -48.97 12.22 26.35
N PRO A 32 -49.15 12.54 27.64
CA PRO A 32 -48.39 11.94 28.71
C PRO A 32 -48.63 10.43 28.80
N LEU A 33 -47.55 9.66 28.62
CA LEU A 33 -47.56 8.21 28.70
C LEU A 33 -47.71 7.77 30.16
N ARG A 34 -48.94 7.42 30.56
CA ARG A 34 -49.24 6.90 31.91
C ARG A 34 -48.55 5.58 32.24
N ASP A 35 -48.21 4.77 31.24
CA ASP A 35 -47.62 3.45 31.46
C ASP A 35 -46.08 3.51 31.58
N ARG A 36 -45.58 3.04 32.72
CA ARG A 36 -44.16 2.97 33.06
C ARG A 36 -43.40 2.03 32.13
N ARG A 37 -44.04 0.97 31.59
CA ARG A 37 -43.41 0.02 30.66
C ARG A 37 -43.13 0.66 29.30
N VAL A 38 -44.04 1.51 28.84
CA VAL A 38 -43.90 2.22 27.56
C VAL A 38 -42.78 3.26 27.64
N ARG A 39 -42.62 3.96 28.77
CA ARG A 39 -41.49 4.89 29.00
C ARG A 39 -40.14 4.18 28.98
N VAL A 40 -40.04 3.01 29.61
CA VAL A 40 -38.80 2.22 29.60
C VAL A 40 -38.47 1.74 28.18
N ALA A 41 -39.45 1.23 27.44
CA ALA A 41 -39.26 0.80 26.06
C ALA A 41 -38.78 1.95 25.15
N LEU A 42 -39.39 3.14 25.27
CA LEU A 42 -38.98 4.33 24.52
C LEU A 42 -37.57 4.82 24.89
N GLY A 43 -37.22 4.78 26.18
CA GLY A 43 -35.88 5.11 26.63
C GLY A 43 -34.83 4.16 26.05
N VAL A 44 -35.10 2.84 26.05
CA VAL A 44 -34.21 1.84 25.45
C VAL A 44 -34.07 2.05 23.95
N VAL A 45 -35.17 2.30 23.22
CA VAL A 45 -35.13 2.58 21.78
C VAL A 45 -34.35 3.88 21.48
N GLY A 46 -34.52 4.91 22.31
CA GLY A 46 -33.77 6.16 22.20
C GLY A 46 -32.26 5.96 22.40
N VAL A 47 -31.85 5.21 23.42
CA VAL A 47 -30.44 4.86 23.64
C VAL A 47 -29.88 4.04 22.47
N VAL A 48 -30.61 3.04 21.99
CA VAL A 48 -30.20 2.21 20.84
C VAL A 48 -30.03 3.07 19.58
N ALA A 49 -30.93 4.02 19.32
CA ALA A 49 -30.84 4.94 18.18
C ALA A 49 -29.62 5.88 18.29
N VAL A 50 -29.34 6.42 19.49
CA VAL A 50 -28.15 7.26 19.73
C VAL A 50 -26.87 6.44 19.55
N VAL A 51 -26.79 5.24 20.14
CA VAL A 51 -25.63 4.35 19.99
C VAL A 51 -25.44 3.96 18.52
N ALA A 52 -26.51 3.63 17.80
CA ALA A 52 -26.44 3.31 16.37
C ALA A 52 -25.91 4.50 15.53
N ALA A 53 -26.25 5.74 15.90
CA ALA A 53 -25.74 6.94 15.24
C ALA A 53 -24.24 7.19 15.48
N PHE A 54 -23.68 6.68 16.59
CA PHE A 54 -22.24 6.77 16.88
C PHE A 54 -21.43 5.59 16.32
N VAL A 55 -22.05 4.41 16.18
CA VAL A 55 -21.38 3.18 15.71
C VAL A 55 -21.45 3.04 14.19
N ALA A 56 -22.49 3.58 13.53
CA ALA A 56 -22.58 3.55 12.07
C ALA A 56 -21.73 4.67 11.46
N PRO A 57 -20.67 4.36 10.68
CA PRO A 57 -19.91 5.39 9.99
C PRO A 57 -20.83 6.11 9.00
N LEU A 58 -20.81 7.44 9.06
CA LEU A 58 -21.51 8.29 8.11
C LEU A 58 -21.16 7.86 6.67
N PRO A 59 -22.14 7.74 5.77
CA PRO A 59 -21.89 7.31 4.39
C PRO A 59 -20.87 8.20 3.65
N GLY A 60 -20.65 9.43 4.11
CA GLY A 60 -19.59 10.34 3.63
C GLY A 60 -18.20 10.11 4.25
N THR A 61 -18.10 9.69 5.51
CA THR A 61 -16.79 9.54 6.19
C THR A 61 -16.09 8.25 5.80
N ALA A 62 -16.84 7.16 5.57
CA ALA A 62 -16.25 5.90 5.10
C ALA A 62 -15.62 6.05 3.70
N ALA A 63 -16.27 6.79 2.80
CA ALA A 63 -15.73 7.07 1.47
C ALA A 63 -14.50 8.00 1.53
N ALA A 64 -14.55 9.03 2.36
CA ALA A 64 -13.41 9.93 2.59
C ALA A 64 -12.21 9.19 3.18
N ASN A 65 -12.42 8.36 4.21
CA ASN A 65 -11.37 7.56 4.85
C ASN A 65 -10.73 6.57 3.87
N ARG A 66 -11.53 5.92 3.00
CA ARG A 66 -10.98 5.05 1.95
C ARG A 66 -10.11 5.82 0.96
N LYS A 67 -10.55 7.01 0.54
CA LYS A 67 -9.78 7.87 -0.37
C LYS A 67 -8.46 8.31 0.26
N GLU A 68 -8.48 8.68 1.54
CA GLU A 68 -7.29 9.08 2.28
C GLU A 68 -6.31 7.92 2.51
N ALA A 69 -6.81 6.74 2.88
CA ALA A 69 -6.01 5.53 3.02
C ALA A 69 -5.34 5.15 1.69
N ARG A 70 -6.09 5.22 0.58
CA ARG A 70 -5.57 5.01 -0.77
C ARG A 70 -4.48 6.00 -1.14
N ALA A 71 -4.73 7.31 -0.99
CA ALA A 71 -3.75 8.34 -1.30
C ALA A 71 -2.49 8.22 -0.44
N THR A 72 -2.64 7.81 0.82
CA THR A 72 -1.51 7.55 1.72
C THR A 72 -0.71 6.34 1.25
N TYR A 73 -1.36 5.23 0.93
CA TYR A 73 -0.67 4.05 0.40
C TYR A 73 0.05 4.35 -0.93
N GLN A 74 -0.59 5.06 -1.87
CA GLN A 74 0.02 5.44 -3.15
C GLN A 74 1.26 6.32 -2.98
N ARG A 75 1.26 7.29 -2.05
CA ARG A 75 2.47 8.06 -1.71
C ARG A 75 3.61 7.17 -1.20
N GLN A 76 3.28 6.12 -0.47
CA GLN A 76 4.28 5.17 0.02
C GLN A 76 4.84 4.29 -1.11
N VAL A 77 4.00 3.91 -2.08
CA VAL A 77 4.44 3.22 -3.30
C VAL A 77 5.44 4.08 -4.07
N LEU A 78 5.14 5.37 -4.27
CA LEU A 78 6.05 6.32 -4.94
C LEU A 78 7.36 6.51 -4.18
N ALA A 79 7.30 6.64 -2.85
CA ALA A 79 8.52 6.71 -2.04
C ALA A 79 9.37 5.44 -2.20
N THR A 80 8.74 4.27 -2.33
CA THR A 80 9.42 3.00 -2.61
C THR A 80 10.03 3.00 -4.00
N CYS A 81 9.34 3.52 -5.02
CA CYS A 81 9.88 3.70 -6.37
C CYS A 81 11.16 4.53 -6.37
N VAL A 82 11.16 5.65 -5.63
CA VAL A 82 12.34 6.53 -5.49
C VAL A 82 13.47 5.83 -4.74
N ALA A 83 13.17 5.08 -3.68
CA ALA A 83 14.18 4.31 -2.95
C ALA A 83 14.87 3.30 -3.87
N VAL A 84 14.09 2.52 -4.63
CA VAL A 84 14.59 1.51 -5.58
C VAL A 84 15.32 2.15 -6.77
N SER A 85 14.90 3.32 -7.26
CA SER A 85 15.63 3.99 -8.34
C SER A 85 16.98 4.56 -7.86
N SER A 86 17.06 4.99 -6.60
CA SER A 86 18.29 5.52 -6.02
C SER A 86 19.38 4.47 -5.81
N THR A 87 19.03 3.21 -5.50
CA THR A 87 19.99 2.11 -5.33
C THR A 87 20.68 1.73 -6.64
N ARG A 88 19.97 1.82 -7.77
CA ARG A 88 20.55 1.56 -9.11
C ARG A 88 21.44 2.67 -9.64
N ARG A 89 21.38 3.87 -9.05
CA ARG A 89 22.26 4.99 -9.41
C ARG A 89 23.66 4.93 -8.78
N LEU A 90 24.05 3.80 -8.19
CA LEU A 90 25.40 3.59 -7.63
C LEU A 90 26.48 3.56 -8.74
N GLY A 91 26.86 4.76 -9.17
CA GLY A 91 28.15 5.26 -9.67
C GLY A 91 28.91 4.48 -10.74
N ASP A 92 29.27 5.16 -11.82
CA ASP A 92 30.20 4.74 -12.90
C ASP A 92 31.58 4.22 -12.41
N GLY A 93 31.90 4.35 -11.12
CA GLY A 93 33.12 3.81 -10.49
C GLY A 93 32.95 2.50 -9.71
N ALA A 94 31.79 1.85 -9.78
CA ALA A 94 31.49 0.69 -8.94
C ALA A 94 32.13 -0.63 -9.44
N VAL A 95 32.47 -0.70 -10.73
CA VAL A 95 33.21 -1.82 -11.31
C VAL A 95 34.70 -1.59 -11.12
N ARG A 96 35.35 -2.44 -10.31
CA ARG A 96 36.80 -2.38 -10.10
C ARG A 96 37.52 -3.14 -11.19
N LEU A 97 38.50 -2.49 -11.80
CA LEU A 97 39.41 -3.12 -12.76
C LEU A 97 40.73 -3.50 -12.08
N ASP A 98 41.38 -4.56 -12.56
CA ASP A 98 42.77 -4.87 -12.22
C ASP A 98 43.75 -4.08 -13.10
N ASP A 99 45.06 -4.22 -12.86
CA ASP A 99 46.12 -3.53 -13.60
C ASP A 99 46.12 -3.86 -15.12
N ARG A 100 45.39 -4.89 -15.53
CA ARG A 100 45.25 -5.32 -16.93
C ARG A 100 43.91 -4.91 -17.53
N GLY A 101 43.13 -4.09 -16.84
CA GLY A 101 41.81 -3.64 -17.28
C GLY A 101 40.72 -4.72 -17.20
N ARG A 102 40.93 -5.80 -16.44
CA ARG A 102 39.91 -6.85 -16.25
C ARG A 102 39.04 -6.54 -15.06
N ILE A 103 37.76 -6.87 -15.16
CA ILE A 103 36.77 -6.69 -14.10
C ILE A 103 37.07 -7.66 -12.96
N GLN A 104 37.18 -7.13 -11.74
CA GLN A 104 37.31 -7.93 -10.53
C GLN A 104 35.93 -8.46 -10.11
N ARG A 105 35.80 -9.78 -10.08
CA ARG A 105 34.53 -10.48 -9.83
C ARG A 105 33.95 -10.18 -8.45
N ASP A 106 34.72 -10.36 -7.39
CA ASP A 106 34.18 -10.32 -6.03
C ASP A 106 33.67 -8.93 -5.64
N PRO A 107 34.36 -7.81 -5.95
CA PRO A 107 33.80 -6.47 -5.76
C PRO A 107 32.50 -6.23 -6.55
N MET A 108 32.41 -6.75 -7.77
CA MET A 108 31.22 -6.62 -8.62
C MET A 108 30.05 -7.43 -8.06
N VAL A 109 30.27 -8.69 -7.67
CA VAL A 109 29.24 -9.53 -7.04
C VAL A 109 28.74 -8.89 -5.75
N ALA A 110 29.66 -8.43 -4.89
CA ALA A 110 29.29 -7.76 -3.63
C ALA A 110 28.50 -6.47 -3.86
N LEU A 111 28.78 -5.73 -4.94
CA LEU A 111 27.99 -4.56 -5.33
C LEU A 111 26.55 -4.95 -5.67
N PHE A 112 26.36 -5.92 -6.57
CA PHE A 112 25.03 -6.34 -7.00
C PHE A 112 24.22 -7.00 -5.87
N GLU A 113 24.87 -7.78 -5.00
CA GLU A 113 24.21 -8.34 -3.81
C GLU A 113 23.69 -7.24 -2.88
N ARG A 114 24.49 -6.20 -2.64
CA ARG A 114 24.04 -5.05 -1.83
C ARG A 114 22.89 -4.31 -2.49
N GLN A 115 22.96 -4.08 -3.81
CA GLN A 115 21.86 -3.45 -4.55
C GLN A 115 20.57 -4.26 -4.43
N LEU A 116 20.65 -5.57 -4.72
CA LEU A 116 19.49 -6.46 -4.64
C LEU A 116 18.90 -6.51 -3.23
N ALA A 117 19.73 -6.59 -2.19
CA ALA A 117 19.29 -6.59 -0.81
C ALA A 117 18.63 -5.26 -0.40
N GLN A 118 19.12 -4.12 -0.88
CA GLN A 118 18.52 -2.81 -0.62
C GLN A 118 17.19 -2.64 -1.34
N GLU A 119 17.09 -3.07 -2.61
CA GLU A 119 15.84 -3.06 -3.37
C GLU A 119 14.79 -3.96 -2.70
N ASP A 120 15.18 -5.19 -2.34
CA ASP A 120 14.29 -6.13 -1.65
C ASP A 120 13.81 -5.59 -0.31
N ALA A 121 14.71 -4.98 0.48
CA ALA A 121 14.32 -4.37 1.75
C ALA A 121 13.31 -3.21 1.56
N ALA A 122 13.51 -2.34 0.57
CA ALA A 122 12.58 -1.25 0.28
C ALA A 122 11.20 -1.78 -0.13
N VAL A 123 11.18 -2.78 -0.99
CA VAL A 123 9.95 -3.42 -1.49
C VAL A 123 9.25 -4.23 -0.39
N ALA A 124 10.00 -4.95 0.45
CA ALA A 124 9.45 -5.66 1.62
C ALA A 124 8.83 -4.71 2.64
N GLN A 125 9.42 -3.53 2.86
CA GLN A 125 8.83 -2.50 3.71
C GLN A 125 7.51 -1.96 3.18
N LEU A 126 7.32 -1.89 1.85
CA LEU A 126 6.03 -1.56 1.25
C LEU A 126 5.01 -2.68 1.50
N TRP A 127 5.41 -3.93 1.29
CA TRP A 127 4.52 -5.10 1.48
C TRP A 127 4.09 -5.36 2.92
N ALA A 128 4.89 -4.93 3.89
CA ALA A 128 4.54 -5.02 5.31
C ALA A 128 3.41 -4.05 5.72
N ARG A 129 3.09 -3.06 4.88
CA ARG A 129 2.07 -2.04 5.19
C ARG A 129 0.68 -2.52 4.84
N GLU A 130 -0.29 -2.01 5.58
CA GLU A 130 -1.70 -2.28 5.30
C GLU A 130 -2.08 -1.75 3.92
N THR A 131 -2.56 -2.66 3.07
CA THR A 131 -2.99 -2.34 1.71
C THR A 131 -4.50 -2.12 1.68
N PRO A 132 -4.97 -0.96 1.18
CA PRO A 132 -6.38 -0.73 0.89
C PRO A 132 -6.99 -1.89 0.11
N ALA A 133 -8.20 -2.30 0.47
CA ALA A 133 -8.82 -3.51 -0.10
C ALA A 133 -8.95 -3.45 -1.63
N ASP A 134 -9.19 -2.27 -2.19
CA ASP A 134 -9.30 -2.01 -3.64
C ASP A 134 -7.96 -2.07 -4.39
N LEU A 135 -6.83 -2.05 -3.67
CA LEU A 135 -5.48 -2.10 -4.25
C LEU A 135 -4.75 -3.45 -4.05
N ARG A 136 -5.38 -4.43 -3.38
CA ARG A 136 -4.72 -5.72 -3.07
C ARG A 136 -4.33 -6.48 -4.33
N GLY A 137 -5.17 -6.48 -5.36
CA GLY A 137 -4.87 -7.16 -6.63
C GLY A 137 -3.63 -6.58 -7.33
N GLN A 138 -3.53 -5.24 -7.41
CA GLN A 138 -2.38 -4.54 -7.99
C GLN A 138 -1.12 -4.78 -7.16
N ARG A 139 -1.24 -4.80 -5.82
CA ARG A 139 -0.11 -5.14 -4.93
C ARG A 139 0.40 -6.56 -5.20
N ASP A 140 -0.50 -7.53 -5.31
CA ASP A 140 -0.13 -8.92 -5.51
C ASP A 140 0.52 -9.12 -6.89
N ALA A 141 0.04 -8.43 -7.93
CA ALA A 141 0.67 -8.40 -9.24
C ALA A 141 2.08 -7.78 -9.18
N ALA A 142 2.25 -6.64 -8.50
CA ALA A 142 3.57 -6.01 -8.32
C ALA A 142 4.53 -6.89 -7.53
N ARG A 143 4.05 -7.57 -6.48
CA ARG A 143 4.85 -8.50 -5.68
C ARG A 143 5.28 -9.73 -6.49
N ALA A 144 4.39 -10.28 -7.31
CA ALA A 144 4.72 -11.40 -8.20
C ALA A 144 5.79 -10.98 -9.22
N ALA A 145 5.61 -9.81 -9.86
CA ALA A 145 6.58 -9.27 -10.82
C ALA A 145 7.96 -8.97 -10.19
N TRP A 146 7.99 -8.48 -8.95
CA TRP A 146 9.23 -8.33 -8.17
C TRP A 146 9.91 -9.68 -7.95
N THR A 147 9.18 -10.67 -7.46
CA THR A 147 9.70 -12.01 -7.15
C THR A 147 10.31 -12.69 -8.40
N GLU A 148 9.64 -12.56 -9.55
CA GLU A 148 10.15 -13.06 -10.83
C GLU A 148 11.45 -12.35 -11.23
N SER A 149 11.49 -11.01 -11.12
CA SER A 149 12.65 -10.20 -11.47
C SER A 149 13.85 -10.52 -10.57
N GLU A 150 13.59 -10.65 -9.27
CA GLU A 150 14.58 -11.02 -8.25
C GLU A 150 15.19 -12.38 -8.54
N ALA A 151 14.38 -13.37 -8.91
CA ALA A 151 14.87 -14.70 -9.27
C ALA A 151 15.81 -14.66 -10.49
N VAL A 152 15.54 -13.81 -11.49
CA VAL A 152 16.42 -13.61 -12.65
C VAL A 152 17.73 -12.95 -12.22
N MET A 153 17.68 -11.90 -11.40
CA MET A 153 18.87 -11.21 -10.88
C MET A 153 19.76 -12.13 -10.05
N ARG A 154 19.18 -12.97 -9.19
CA ARG A 154 19.92 -13.97 -8.41
C ARG A 154 20.61 -14.99 -9.31
N ARG A 155 19.92 -15.53 -10.33
CA ARG A 155 20.54 -16.45 -11.30
C ARG A 155 21.67 -15.80 -12.08
N LEU A 156 21.55 -14.50 -12.41
CA LEU A 156 22.61 -13.74 -13.07
C LEU A 156 23.84 -13.64 -12.17
N LEU A 157 23.65 -13.35 -10.89
CA LEU A 157 24.74 -13.30 -9.91
C LEU A 157 25.45 -14.64 -9.77
N GLU A 158 24.74 -15.77 -9.75
CA GLU A 158 25.38 -17.09 -9.73
C GLU A 158 26.26 -17.32 -10.97
N ARG A 159 25.81 -16.89 -12.15
CA ARG A 159 26.62 -17.00 -13.38
C ARG A 159 27.87 -16.13 -13.32
N ILE A 160 27.77 -14.91 -12.75
CA ILE A 160 28.93 -14.04 -12.55
C ILE A 160 29.89 -14.66 -11.53
N ARG A 161 29.40 -15.29 -10.46
CA ARG A 161 30.25 -16.00 -9.48
C ARG A 161 31.03 -17.16 -10.11
N ALA A 162 30.49 -17.79 -11.15
CA ALA A 162 31.16 -18.85 -11.90
C ALA A 162 32.28 -18.34 -12.84
N LEU A 163 32.38 -17.03 -13.09
CA LEU A 163 33.50 -16.45 -13.82
C LEU A 163 34.81 -16.55 -13.01
N PRO A 164 35.98 -16.45 -13.68
CA PRO A 164 37.26 -16.26 -13.00
C PRO A 164 37.24 -15.06 -12.05
N SER A 165 38.16 -15.03 -11.07
CA SER A 165 38.25 -13.90 -10.12
C SER A 165 38.50 -12.54 -10.79
N ALA A 166 39.09 -12.54 -11.98
CA ALA A 166 39.16 -11.38 -12.88
C ALA A 166 38.85 -11.80 -14.33
N PHE A 167 37.93 -11.09 -14.99
CA PHE A 167 37.41 -11.43 -16.32
C PHE A 167 37.27 -10.21 -17.25
N THR A 168 37.14 -10.46 -18.55
CA THR A 168 36.93 -9.38 -19.55
C THR A 168 35.45 -9.04 -19.71
N GLN A 169 35.16 -7.87 -20.27
CA GLN A 169 33.78 -7.48 -20.63
C GLN A 169 33.12 -8.52 -21.55
N GLU A 170 33.85 -9.07 -22.51
CA GLU A 170 33.33 -10.11 -23.42
C GLU A 170 32.88 -11.37 -22.66
N GLN A 171 33.61 -11.79 -21.63
CA GLN A 171 33.23 -12.92 -20.78
C GLN A 171 31.97 -12.61 -19.96
N LEU A 172 31.82 -11.36 -19.51
CA LEU A 172 30.61 -10.90 -18.84
C LEU A 172 29.41 -10.91 -19.78
N ASP A 173 29.55 -10.36 -20.98
CA ASP A 173 28.49 -10.30 -21.98
C ASP A 173 28.03 -11.71 -22.39
N ALA A 174 28.97 -12.67 -22.49
CA ALA A 174 28.65 -14.07 -22.78
C ALA A 174 27.76 -14.72 -21.71
N VAL A 175 27.97 -14.43 -20.42
CA VAL A 175 27.17 -15.03 -19.34
C VAL A 175 25.87 -14.26 -19.05
N THR A 176 25.87 -12.95 -19.31
CA THR A 176 24.73 -12.06 -19.04
C THR A 176 23.77 -11.94 -20.22
N GLY A 177 24.25 -12.06 -21.47
CA GLY A 177 23.47 -11.84 -22.70
C GLY A 177 22.15 -12.63 -22.80
N PRO A 178 22.10 -13.93 -22.45
CA PRO A 178 20.84 -14.68 -22.45
C PRO A 178 19.85 -14.23 -21.35
N ALA A 179 20.35 -13.64 -20.27
CA ALA A 179 19.57 -13.25 -19.10
C ALA A 179 19.14 -11.77 -19.13
N THR A 180 19.82 -10.91 -19.89
CA THR A 180 19.49 -9.47 -19.98
C THR A 180 18.11 -9.23 -20.57
N ALA A 181 17.70 -9.96 -21.61
CA ALA A 181 16.36 -9.83 -22.17
C ALA A 181 15.26 -10.26 -21.18
N GLN A 182 15.49 -11.35 -20.44
CA GLN A 182 14.55 -11.83 -19.42
C GLN A 182 14.48 -10.86 -18.23
N GLY A 183 15.63 -10.33 -17.79
CA GLY A 183 15.73 -9.35 -16.73
C GLY A 183 15.01 -8.05 -17.10
N ALA A 184 15.24 -7.53 -18.31
CA ALA A 184 14.56 -6.34 -18.81
C ALA A 184 13.04 -6.52 -18.90
N ALA A 185 12.58 -7.68 -19.38
CA ALA A 185 11.15 -7.99 -19.44
C ALA A 185 10.52 -8.06 -18.04
N GLY A 186 11.15 -8.78 -17.10
CA GLY A 186 10.69 -8.87 -15.71
C GLY A 186 10.63 -7.48 -15.06
N TRP A 187 11.69 -6.69 -15.24
CA TRP A 187 11.77 -5.34 -14.71
C TRP A 187 10.70 -4.41 -15.26
N SER A 188 10.46 -4.46 -16.58
CA SER A 188 9.40 -3.67 -17.22
C SER A 188 8.02 -4.04 -16.66
N ARG A 189 7.75 -5.33 -16.42
CA ARG A 189 6.50 -5.79 -15.78
C ARG A 189 6.38 -5.26 -14.35
N PHE A 190 7.45 -5.33 -13.56
CA PHE A 190 7.46 -4.80 -12.20
C PHE A 190 7.20 -3.29 -12.18
N ARG A 191 7.86 -2.53 -13.06
CA ARG A 191 7.63 -1.08 -13.20
C ARG A 191 6.18 -0.77 -13.58
N GLY A 192 5.62 -1.49 -14.55
CA GLY A 192 4.22 -1.33 -14.93
C GLY A 192 3.27 -1.56 -13.76
N ALA A 193 3.46 -2.66 -13.03
CA ALA A 193 2.63 -3.00 -11.88
C ALA A 193 2.77 -1.98 -10.73
N MET A 194 3.98 -1.45 -10.49
CA MET A 194 4.21 -0.40 -9.50
C MET A 194 3.57 0.93 -9.90
N ALA A 195 3.58 1.29 -11.19
CA ALA A 195 2.89 2.49 -11.68
C ALA A 195 1.36 2.35 -11.55
N GLU A 196 0.80 1.19 -11.89
CA GLU A 196 -0.62 0.89 -11.66
C GLU A 196 -0.99 0.96 -10.17
N LEU A 197 -0.15 0.42 -9.31
CA LEU A 197 -0.35 0.45 -7.86
C LEU A 197 -0.25 1.88 -7.29
N ALA A 198 0.68 2.69 -7.81
CA ALA A 198 0.81 4.10 -7.45
C ALA A 198 -0.36 4.94 -7.98
N GLY A 199 -0.98 4.53 -9.08
CA GLY A 199 -1.98 5.32 -9.80
C GLY A 199 -1.38 6.47 -10.62
N GLU A 200 -0.05 6.51 -10.75
CA GLU A 200 0.70 7.45 -11.55
C GLU A 200 2.07 6.87 -11.94
N ASN A 201 2.83 7.59 -12.78
CA ASN A 201 4.13 7.11 -13.22
C ASN A 201 5.12 7.00 -12.05
N CYS A 202 5.76 5.84 -11.97
CA CYS A 202 6.76 5.49 -10.97
C CYS A 202 8.15 5.60 -11.64
N ASP A 203 9.00 6.50 -11.16
CA ASP A 203 10.35 6.81 -11.70
C ASP A 203 11.38 5.69 -11.47
N LEU A 204 11.03 4.45 -11.81
CA LEU A 204 11.97 3.35 -11.86
C LEU A 204 12.77 3.43 -13.17
N PRO A 205 14.10 3.25 -13.12
CA PRO A 205 14.94 3.28 -14.31
C PRO A 205 14.47 2.23 -15.32
N ALA A 206 14.65 2.51 -16.62
CA ALA A 206 14.31 1.57 -17.69
C ALA A 206 15.20 0.33 -17.69
#